data_AF-A0A6L9IE35-F1
#
_entry.id   AF-A0A6L9IE35-F1
#
_cell.length_a   1.000
_cell.length_b   1.000
_cell.length_c   1.000
_cell.angle_alpha   90.00
_cell.angle_beta   90.00
_cell.angle_gamma   90.00
#
_symmetry.space_group_name_H-M   'P 1'
#
loop_
_entity.id
_entity.type
_entity.pdbx_description
1 polymer ?
#
loop_
_entity_poly.entity_id
_entity_poly.type
_entity_poly.pdbx_seq_one_letter_code
_entity_poly.pdbx_strand_id
1 'polypeptide(L)'
;MSMDFFSVVAFIIGLVFLFRGEFRIAERTVPRTQARTIAILLMAPLVIGFCTLSLLLDPTLIDLDDPMAAMDDPAVLQAATQAGIIQLGALVVAVSASVYLIYSLPRDSERSAPAQSSRPVPNMAAAPVPKTYPSIMTVSEAAEYLRVGEADIQALIDEGKLAAARTSSGYRIAKQVIDDYLAGDTER
;
A
#
# COMPACT_ATOMS: atom_id res chain seq x y z
N MET A 1 -20.23 -26.72 -16.88
CA MET A 1 -19.62 -25.38 -16.71
C MET A 1 -18.97 -25.32 -15.34
N SER A 2 -17.84 -26.01 -15.15
CA SER A 2 -17.06 -25.96 -13.92
C SER A 2 -16.11 -24.77 -14.02
N MET A 3 -16.43 -23.65 -13.37
CA MET A 3 -15.44 -22.59 -13.18
C MET A 3 -14.20 -23.22 -12.55
N ASP A 4 -13.06 -23.12 -13.22
CA ASP A 4 -11.81 -23.74 -12.77
C ASP A 4 -11.54 -23.34 -11.32
N PHE A 5 -11.45 -24.34 -10.44
CA PHE A 5 -11.23 -24.16 -9.01
C PHE A 5 -10.05 -23.21 -8.74
N PHE A 6 -9.00 -23.29 -9.57
CA PHE A 6 -7.83 -22.42 -9.50
C PHE A 6 -8.13 -20.95 -9.77
N SER A 7 -9.02 -20.64 -10.71
CA SER A 7 -9.45 -19.25 -10.98
C SER A 7 -10.27 -18.69 -9.83
N VAL A 8 -11.15 -19.50 -9.23
CA VAL A 8 -11.94 -19.10 -8.05
C VAL A 8 -11.02 -18.85 -6.85
N VAL A 9 -10.06 -19.74 -6.61
CA VAL A 9 -9.08 -19.59 -5.53
C VAL A 9 -8.22 -18.34 -5.73
N ALA A 10 -7.69 -18.10 -6.93
CA ALA A 10 -6.92 -16.91 -7.25
C ALA A 10 -7.72 -15.62 -7.02
N PHE A 11 -9.01 -15.62 -7.41
CA PHE A 11 -9.91 -14.50 -7.18
C PHE A 11 -10.17 -14.26 -5.69
N ILE A 12 -10.45 -15.31 -4.92
CA ILE A 12 -10.66 -15.17 -3.47
C ILE A 12 -9.40 -14.64 -2.79
N ILE A 13 -8.22 -15.12 -3.18
CA ILE A 13 -6.94 -14.60 -2.68
C ILE A 13 -6.77 -13.12 -3.03
N GLY A 14 -7.06 -12.73 -4.27
CA GLY A 14 -7.04 -11.33 -4.71
C GLY A 14 -8.02 -10.45 -3.91
N LEU A 15 -9.24 -10.94 -3.65
CA LEU A 15 -10.27 -10.25 -2.88
C LEU A 15 -9.83 -10.03 -1.43
N VAL A 16 -9.26 -11.07 -0.81
CA VAL A 16 -8.72 -11.00 0.56
C VAL A 16 -7.59 -9.97 0.65
N PHE A 17 -6.70 -9.90 -0.35
CA PHE A 17 -5.66 -8.88 -0.39
C PHE A 17 -6.21 -7.46 -0.61
N LEU A 18 -7.29 -7.30 -1.37
CA LEU A 18 -7.93 -6.01 -1.58
C LEU A 18 -8.51 -5.42 -0.28
N PHE A 19 -9.17 -6.26 0.53
CA PHE A 19 -9.87 -5.82 1.75
C PHE A 19 -8.96 -5.67 2.96
N ARG A 20 -7.95 -6.52 3.11
CA ARG A 20 -7.12 -6.54 4.33
C ARG A 20 -6.15 -5.36 4.42
N GLY A 21 -5.82 -4.74 3.28
CA GLY A 21 -5.10 -3.46 3.20
C GLY A 21 -3.61 -3.54 3.54
N GLU A 22 -3.20 -4.19 4.63
CA GLU A 22 -1.80 -4.29 5.01
C GLU A 22 -1.50 -5.69 5.54
N PHE A 23 -0.44 -6.32 5.03
CA PHE A 23 -0.02 -7.65 5.44
C PHE A 23 1.50 -7.74 5.56
N ARG A 24 1.93 -8.48 6.58
CA ARG A 24 3.33 -8.80 6.85
C ARG A 24 3.56 -10.23 6.45
N ILE A 25 4.46 -10.45 5.49
CA ILE A 25 4.86 -11.80 5.06
C ILE A 25 6.36 -11.91 5.29
N ALA A 26 6.76 -12.84 6.17
CA ALA A 26 8.15 -13.24 6.38
C ALA A 26 9.16 -12.06 6.50
N GLU A 27 8.82 -11.02 7.30
CA GLU A 27 9.62 -9.80 7.53
C GLU A 27 9.59 -8.72 6.43
N ARG A 28 8.60 -8.76 5.54
CA ARG A 28 8.31 -7.68 4.59
C ARG A 28 6.92 -7.09 4.86
N THR A 29 6.86 -5.79 5.10
CA THR A 29 5.61 -5.03 5.15
C THR A 29 5.18 -4.65 3.74
N VAL A 30 4.07 -5.22 3.25
CA VAL A 30 3.50 -4.82 1.94
C VAL A 30 2.57 -3.62 2.18
N PRO A 31 2.87 -2.43 1.62
CA PRO A 31 2.06 -1.24 1.85
C PRO A 31 0.72 -1.33 1.12
N ARG A 32 -0.29 -0.65 1.67
CA ARG A 32 -1.68 -0.59 1.15
C ARG A 32 -1.81 -0.33 -0.35
N THR A 33 -0.96 0.55 -0.89
CA THR A 33 -0.98 0.89 -2.31
C THR A 33 -0.52 -0.28 -3.17
N GLN A 34 0.57 -0.98 -2.80
CA GLN A 34 1.08 -2.12 -3.56
C GLN A 34 0.18 -3.36 -3.42
N ALA A 35 -0.39 -3.58 -2.24
CA ALA A 35 -1.38 -4.65 -2.01
C ALA A 35 -2.58 -4.53 -2.96
N ARG A 36 -3.09 -3.31 -3.18
CA ARG A 36 -4.18 -3.05 -4.13
C ARG A 36 -3.78 -3.32 -5.58
N THR A 37 -2.57 -2.93 -5.99
CA THR A 37 -2.10 -3.19 -7.36
C THR A 37 -1.98 -4.70 -7.61
N ILE A 38 -1.43 -5.44 -6.66
CA ILE A 38 -1.32 -6.91 -6.73
C ILE A 38 -2.72 -7.54 -6.79
N ALA A 39 -3.67 -7.05 -5.97
CA ALA A 39 -5.04 -7.55 -5.97
C ALA A 39 -5.76 -7.30 -7.31
N ILE A 40 -5.62 -6.09 -7.90
CA ILE A 40 -6.20 -5.78 -9.22
C ILE A 40 -5.57 -6.66 -10.30
N LEU A 41 -4.26 -6.87 -10.23
CA LEU A 41 -3.54 -7.70 -11.18
C LEU A 41 -3.97 -9.19 -11.10
N LEU A 42 -4.22 -9.71 -9.90
CA LEU A 42 -4.80 -11.05 -9.69
C LEU A 42 -6.27 -11.17 -10.13
N MET A 43 -7.02 -10.07 -10.13
CA MET A 43 -8.42 -10.03 -10.59
C MET A 43 -8.54 -9.95 -12.12
N ALA A 44 -7.53 -9.40 -12.80
CA ALA A 44 -7.58 -9.15 -14.24
C ALA A 44 -7.90 -10.40 -15.11
N PRO A 45 -7.34 -11.60 -14.86
CA PRO A 45 -7.66 -12.78 -15.66
C PRO A 45 -9.13 -13.20 -15.58
N LEU A 46 -9.79 -12.98 -14.45
CA LEU A 46 -11.20 -13.33 -14.27
C LEU A 46 -12.10 -12.33 -15.00
N VAL A 47 -11.76 -11.04 -14.97
CA VAL A 47 -12.45 -10.01 -15.75
C VAL A 47 -12.31 -10.29 -17.24
N ILE A 48 -11.10 -10.62 -17.71
CA ILE A 48 -10.86 -11.00 -19.11
C ILE A 48 -11.69 -12.22 -19.48
N GLY A 49 -11.70 -13.28 -18.65
CA GLY A 49 -12.49 -14.48 -18.88
C GLY A 49 -14.00 -14.23 -18.91
N PHE A 50 -14.50 -13.33 -18.06
CA PHE A 50 -15.90 -12.94 -18.06
C PHE A 50 -16.27 -12.13 -19.31
N CYS A 51 -15.39 -11.23 -19.75
CA CYS A 51 -15.57 -10.46 -20.98
C CYS A 51 -15.53 -11.35 -22.23
N THR A 52 -14.58 -12.29 -22.32
CA THR A 52 -14.50 -13.22 -23.45
C THR A 52 -15.71 -14.13 -23.49
N LEU A 53 -16.16 -14.64 -22.34
CA LEU A 53 -17.38 -15.43 -22.24
C LEU A 53 -18.61 -14.63 -22.67
N SER A 54 -18.75 -13.38 -22.20
CA SER A 54 -19.88 -12.52 -22.56
C SER A 54 -19.92 -12.20 -24.06
N LEU A 55 -18.77 -12.03 -24.70
CA LEU A 55 -18.65 -11.85 -26.15
C LEU A 55 -18.94 -13.14 -26.94
N LEU A 56 -18.59 -14.30 -26.38
CA LEU A 56 -18.86 -15.60 -27.01
C LEU A 56 -20.34 -15.97 -26.93
N LEU A 57 -21.03 -15.54 -25.88
CA LEU A 57 -22.47 -15.70 -25.66
C LEU A 57 -23.33 -14.62 -26.35
N ASP A 58 -22.76 -13.85 -27.29
CA ASP A 58 -23.53 -12.84 -28.02
C ASP A 58 -24.71 -13.52 -28.75
N PRO A 59 -25.96 -13.15 -28.43
CA PRO A 59 -27.17 -13.76 -29.00
C PRO A 59 -27.28 -13.54 -30.52
N THR A 60 -26.45 -12.68 -31.11
CA THR A 60 -26.36 -12.51 -32.57
C THR A 60 -25.53 -13.59 -33.27
N LEU A 61 -24.69 -14.32 -32.54
CA LEU A 61 -23.81 -15.38 -33.05
C LEU A 61 -24.29 -16.79 -32.67
N ILE A 62 -25.07 -16.92 -31.60
CA ILE A 62 -25.63 -18.20 -31.14
C ILE A 62 -27.13 -18.17 -31.35
N ASP A 63 -27.63 -19.05 -32.22
CA ASP A 63 -29.06 -19.30 -32.36
C ASP A 63 -29.57 -19.97 -31.07
N LEU A 64 -30.21 -19.19 -30.19
CA LEU A 64 -30.65 -19.65 -28.87
C LEU A 64 -31.77 -20.70 -28.93
N ASP A 65 -32.35 -20.92 -30.11
CA ASP A 65 -33.37 -21.95 -30.34
C ASP A 65 -32.78 -23.37 -30.33
N ASP A 66 -31.47 -23.55 -30.59
CA ASP A 66 -30.83 -24.87 -30.53
C ASP A 66 -29.37 -24.82 -30.01
N PRO A 67 -29.17 -24.59 -28.70
CA PRO A 67 -27.85 -24.36 -28.09
C PRO A 67 -26.90 -25.56 -28.18
N MET A 68 -27.45 -26.77 -28.39
CA MET A 68 -26.67 -27.98 -28.59
C MET A 68 -26.02 -28.04 -29.98
N ALA A 69 -26.69 -27.51 -31.01
CA ALA A 69 -26.16 -27.45 -32.36
C ALA A 69 -24.98 -26.45 -32.48
N ALA A 70 -25.05 -25.33 -31.74
CA ALA A 70 -23.99 -24.34 -31.68
C ALA A 70 -22.70 -24.84 -30.98
N MET A 71 -22.82 -25.84 -30.08
CA MET A 71 -21.67 -26.45 -29.40
C MET A 71 -20.86 -27.39 -30.29
N ASP A 72 -21.46 -27.94 -31.35
CA ASP A 72 -20.81 -28.84 -32.30
C ASP A 72 -20.15 -28.09 -33.48
N ASP A 73 -20.28 -26.75 -33.56
CA ASP A 73 -19.62 -25.95 -34.58
C ASP A 73 -18.10 -25.90 -34.32
N PRO A 74 -17.25 -26.39 -35.24
CA PRO A 74 -15.81 -26.38 -35.07
C PRO A 74 -15.24 -24.96 -34.91
N ALA A 75 -15.90 -23.93 -35.45
CA ALA A 75 -15.48 -22.55 -35.29
C ALA A 75 -15.66 -22.06 -33.84
N VAL A 76 -16.77 -22.43 -33.20
CA VAL A 76 -17.06 -22.11 -31.78
C VAL A 76 -16.09 -22.86 -30.87
N LEU A 77 -15.83 -24.14 -31.16
CA LEU A 77 -14.88 -24.95 -30.39
C LEU A 77 -13.45 -24.39 -30.50
N GLN A 78 -13.03 -23.96 -31.69
CA GLN A 78 -11.71 -23.36 -31.90
C GLN A 78 -11.60 -22.00 -31.18
N ALA A 79 -12.63 -21.15 -31.24
CA ALA A 79 -12.67 -19.87 -30.53
C ALA A 79 -12.62 -20.07 -29.00
N ALA A 80 -13.40 -21.02 -28.48
CA ALA A 80 -13.38 -21.37 -27.05
C ALA A 80 -12.01 -21.89 -26.61
N THR A 81 -11.36 -22.72 -27.43
CA THR A 81 -10.01 -23.25 -27.15
C THR A 81 -8.96 -22.14 -27.14
N GLN A 82 -9.01 -21.22 -28.10
CA GLN A 82 -8.10 -20.06 -28.13
C GLN A 82 -8.32 -19.12 -26.94
N ALA A 83 -9.58 -18.84 -26.58
CA ALA A 83 -9.91 -18.05 -25.40
C ALA A 83 -9.36 -18.69 -24.12
N GLY A 84 -9.47 -20.01 -23.98
CA GLY A 84 -8.90 -20.76 -22.86
C GLY A 84 -7.39 -20.62 -22.75
N ILE A 85 -6.66 -20.73 -23.88
CA ILE A 85 -5.20 -20.58 -23.91
C ILE A 85 -4.79 -19.14 -23.52
N ILE A 86 -5.46 -18.12 -24.07
CA ILE A 86 -5.19 -16.72 -23.75
C ILE A 86 -5.42 -16.47 -22.25
N GLN A 87 -6.51 -17.00 -21.70
CA GLN A 87 -6.85 -16.83 -20.29
C GLN A 87 -5.84 -17.52 -19.37
N LEU A 88 -5.39 -18.73 -19.72
CA LEU A 88 -4.36 -19.45 -18.97
C LEU A 88 -3.02 -18.70 -19.02
N GLY A 89 -2.64 -18.17 -20.19
CA GLY A 89 -1.46 -17.30 -20.33
C GLY A 89 -1.55 -16.03 -19.48
N ALA A 90 -2.69 -15.36 -19.48
CA ALA A 90 -2.94 -14.17 -18.67
C ALA A 90 -2.85 -14.47 -17.16
N LEU A 91 -3.38 -15.62 -16.72
CA LEU A 91 -3.26 -16.08 -15.33
C LEU A 91 -1.80 -16.28 -14.93
N VAL A 92 -1.01 -16.97 -15.77
CA VAL A 92 0.42 -17.22 -15.49
C VAL A 92 1.19 -15.91 -15.38
N VAL A 93 0.95 -14.96 -16.29
CA VAL A 93 1.58 -13.63 -16.25
C VAL A 93 1.18 -12.86 -14.99
N ALA A 94 -0.12 -12.86 -14.64
CA ALA A 94 -0.62 -12.18 -13.46
C ALA A 94 -0.01 -12.74 -12.16
N VAL A 95 0.02 -14.07 -12.01
CA VAL A 95 0.64 -14.72 -10.84
C VAL A 95 2.14 -14.41 -10.81
N SER A 96 2.84 -14.53 -11.94
CA SER A 96 4.28 -14.28 -12.02
C SER A 96 4.64 -12.83 -11.68
N ALA A 97 3.91 -11.86 -12.21
CA ALA A 97 4.11 -10.45 -11.91
C ALA A 97 3.76 -10.10 -10.45
N SER A 98 2.73 -10.75 -9.88
CA SER A 98 2.41 -10.61 -8.45
C SER A 98 3.56 -11.10 -7.58
N VAL A 99 4.10 -12.29 -7.87
CA VAL A 99 5.26 -12.84 -7.16
C VAL A 99 6.48 -11.93 -7.32
N TYR A 100 6.76 -11.49 -8.55
CA TYR A 100 7.88 -10.57 -8.84
C TYR A 100 7.79 -9.27 -8.03
N LEU A 101 6.61 -8.63 -7.98
CA LEU A 101 6.38 -7.44 -7.18
C LEU A 101 6.71 -7.69 -5.71
N ILE A 102 6.25 -8.80 -5.12
CA ILE A 102 6.52 -9.18 -3.73
C ILE A 102 8.03 -9.38 -3.48
N TYR A 103 8.75 -10.01 -4.42
CA TYR A 103 10.18 -10.23 -4.32
C TYR A 103 11.01 -8.95 -4.50
N SER A 104 10.50 -7.98 -5.28
CA SER A 104 11.17 -6.70 -5.51
C SER A 104 11.07 -5.71 -4.33
N LEU A 105 10.19 -5.97 -3.34
CA LEU A 105 10.13 -5.16 -2.13
C LEU A 105 11.44 -5.25 -1.32
N PRO A 106 12.06 -4.11 -0.94
CA PRO A 106 13.18 -4.09 0.00
C PRO A 106 12.82 -4.80 1.32
N ARG A 107 13.77 -5.49 1.94
CA ARG A 107 13.54 -6.10 3.27
C ARG A 107 13.41 -4.98 4.30
N ASP A 108 12.50 -5.13 5.27
CA ASP A 108 12.29 -4.11 6.32
C ASP A 108 13.60 -3.79 7.10
N SER A 109 14.57 -4.71 7.09
CA SER A 109 15.92 -4.55 7.63
C SER A 109 16.72 -3.42 6.96
N GLU A 110 16.50 -3.12 5.68
CA GLU A 110 17.17 -2.02 4.96
C GLU A 110 16.49 -0.67 5.22
N ARG A 111 15.18 -0.66 5.51
CA ARG A 111 14.44 0.56 5.86
C ARG A 111 14.65 1.01 7.31
N SER A 112 15.12 0.08 8.15
CA SER A 112 15.49 0.31 9.55
C SER A 112 16.98 0.64 9.72
N ALA A 113 17.79 0.60 8.65
CA ALA A 113 19.02 1.34 8.65
C ALA A 113 18.62 2.82 8.64
N PRO A 114 18.88 3.61 9.71
CA PRO A 114 18.79 5.04 9.56
C PRO A 114 19.62 5.39 8.32
N ALA A 115 19.12 6.32 7.51
CA ALA A 115 19.97 7.01 6.56
C ALA A 115 21.06 7.78 7.35
N GLN A 116 22.01 7.04 7.92
CA GLN A 116 23.34 7.49 8.22
C GLN A 116 24.00 7.65 6.85
N SER A 117 23.74 8.80 6.24
CA SER A 117 24.75 9.47 5.44
C SER A 117 25.90 9.88 6.36
N SER A 118 26.59 8.89 6.93
CA SER A 118 27.89 9.05 7.58
C SER A 118 28.92 9.25 6.48
N ARG A 119 28.97 10.48 5.96
CA ARG A 119 30.19 10.99 5.34
C ARG A 119 31.19 11.17 6.49
N PRO A 120 32.39 10.58 6.44
CA PRO A 120 33.39 10.84 7.47
C PRO A 120 33.87 12.28 7.28
N VAL A 121 33.33 13.19 8.10
CA VAL A 121 33.86 14.55 8.23
C VAL A 121 35.08 14.47 9.16
N PRO A 122 36.26 14.95 8.71
CA PRO A 122 37.43 15.04 9.57
C PRO A 122 37.12 15.95 10.75
N ASN A 123 37.51 15.47 11.94
CA ASN A 123 37.49 16.16 13.21
C ASN A 123 38.06 17.58 13.10
N MET A 124 37.21 18.61 13.08
CA MET A 124 37.57 20.00 13.33
C MET A 124 36.55 20.62 14.27
N ALA A 125 37.09 21.42 15.18
CA ALA A 125 36.47 21.91 16.41
C ALA A 125 35.09 22.57 16.23
N ALA A 126 34.29 22.41 17.29
CA ALA A 126 32.92 22.85 17.44
C ALA A 126 32.69 24.34 17.12
N ALA A 127 31.76 24.57 16.19
CA ALA A 127 30.89 25.74 16.17
C ALA A 127 29.44 25.22 16.21
N PRO A 128 28.52 25.84 16.97
CA PRO A 128 27.15 25.37 17.08
C PRO A 128 26.45 25.60 15.75
N VAL A 129 26.26 24.53 14.97
CA VAL A 129 25.43 24.55 13.77
C VAL A 129 23.98 24.74 14.24
N PRO A 130 23.22 25.71 13.70
CA PRO A 130 21.82 25.86 14.07
C PRO A 130 21.08 24.57 13.71
N LYS A 131 20.53 23.89 14.72
CA LYS A 131 19.59 22.78 14.50
C LYS A 131 18.38 23.37 13.76
N THR A 132 18.25 23.09 12.47
CA THR A 132 17.02 23.40 11.72
C THR A 132 15.96 22.42 12.19
N TYR A 133 15.04 22.90 13.02
CA TYR A 133 13.94 22.09 13.50
C TYR A 133 12.85 21.94 12.44
N PRO A 134 12.23 20.76 12.33
CA PRO A 134 11.12 20.53 11.40
C PRO A 134 9.88 21.36 11.78
N SER A 135 9.02 21.64 10.79
CA SER A 135 7.78 22.42 11.01
C SER A 135 6.78 21.72 11.92
N ILE A 136 6.86 20.39 12.04
CA ILE A 136 6.04 19.57 12.93
C ILE A 136 6.98 18.70 13.76
N MET A 137 6.85 18.77 15.07
CA MET A 137 7.69 18.10 16.06
C MET A 137 6.89 17.00 16.79
N THR A 138 7.62 16.00 17.25
CA THR A 138 7.16 15.04 18.26
C THR A 138 7.30 15.62 19.66
N VAL A 139 6.74 14.95 20.67
CA VAL A 139 6.88 15.33 22.10
C VAL A 139 8.35 15.44 22.50
N SER A 140 9.19 14.48 22.06
CA SER A 140 10.62 14.46 22.34
C SER A 140 11.37 15.63 21.69
N GLU A 141 11.05 15.94 20.44
CA GLU A 141 11.66 17.09 19.74
C GLU A 141 11.20 18.43 20.30
N ALA A 142 9.93 18.55 20.71
CA ALA A 142 9.41 19.74 21.37
C ALA A 142 10.06 19.94 22.75
N ALA A 143 10.29 18.85 23.49
CA ALA A 143 11.01 18.87 24.77
C ALA A 143 12.46 19.36 24.58
N GLU A 144 13.15 18.89 23.53
CA GLU A 144 14.48 19.41 23.16
C GLU A 144 14.45 20.89 22.77
N TYR A 145 13.42 21.33 22.06
CA TYR A 145 13.27 22.71 21.60
C TYR A 145 13.03 23.67 22.78
N LEU A 146 12.15 23.29 23.70
CA LEU A 146 11.80 24.06 24.89
C LEU A 146 12.78 23.85 26.07
N ARG A 147 13.71 22.89 25.96
CA ARG A 147 14.65 22.50 27.03
C ARG A 147 13.95 22.04 28.32
N VAL A 148 12.82 21.34 28.18
CA VAL A 148 12.02 20.79 29.29
C VAL A 148 11.92 19.26 29.18
N GLY A 149 11.33 18.60 30.18
CA GLY A 149 11.09 17.16 30.13
C GLY A 149 9.90 16.80 29.22
N GLU A 150 9.92 15.60 28.64
CA GLU A 150 8.79 15.10 27.83
C GLU A 150 7.48 15.03 28.62
N ALA A 151 7.56 14.72 29.92
CA ALA A 151 6.41 14.70 30.81
C ALA A 151 5.75 16.08 30.97
N ASP A 152 6.55 17.15 30.95
CA ASP A 152 6.05 18.52 31.06
C ASP A 152 5.33 18.94 29.78
N ILE A 153 5.86 18.57 28.61
CA ILE A 153 5.18 18.77 27.33
C ILE A 153 3.85 18.03 27.30
N GLN A 154 3.81 16.80 27.80
CA GLN A 154 2.59 16.00 27.86
C GLN A 154 1.54 16.67 28.77
N ALA A 155 1.96 17.16 29.93
CA ALA A 155 1.09 17.91 30.84
C ALA A 155 0.57 19.21 30.21
N LEU A 156 1.40 19.96 29.48
CA LEU A 156 0.98 21.18 28.79
C LEU A 156 -0.07 20.92 27.69
N ILE A 157 0.03 19.78 27.01
CA ILE A 157 -0.97 19.34 26.03
C ILE A 157 -2.28 18.96 26.74
N ASP A 158 -2.18 18.19 27.83
CA ASP A 158 -3.35 17.71 28.57
C ASP A 158 -4.08 18.86 29.30
N GLU A 159 -3.35 19.89 29.74
CA GLU A 159 -3.87 21.15 30.29
C GLU A 159 -4.45 22.08 29.22
N GLY A 160 -4.28 21.76 27.93
CA GLY A 160 -4.75 22.57 26.80
C GLY A 160 -3.96 23.86 26.56
N LYS A 161 -2.79 24.00 27.18
CA LYS A 161 -1.88 25.15 27.00
C LYS A 161 -1.09 25.07 25.69
N LEU A 162 -0.89 23.86 25.17
CA LEU A 162 -0.15 23.61 23.95
C LEU A 162 -1.02 22.84 22.95
N ALA A 163 -1.35 23.46 21.82
CA ALA A 163 -2.18 22.82 20.79
C ALA A 163 -1.40 21.70 20.07
N ALA A 164 -1.85 20.46 20.23
CA ALA A 164 -1.25 19.29 19.60
C ALA A 164 -2.29 18.41 18.91
N ALA A 165 -1.90 17.83 17.77
CA ALA A 165 -2.71 16.85 17.07
C ALA A 165 -2.40 15.43 17.59
N ARG A 166 -3.42 14.68 17.98
CA ARG A 166 -3.27 13.28 18.39
C ARG A 166 -3.09 12.39 17.17
N THR A 167 -2.07 11.53 17.22
CA THR A 167 -1.76 10.53 16.18
C THR A 167 -1.75 9.12 16.79
N SER A 168 -1.68 8.09 15.94
CA SER A 168 -1.63 6.69 16.39
C SER A 168 -0.40 6.36 17.25
N SER A 169 0.67 7.15 17.16
CA SER A 169 1.95 6.95 17.86
C SER A 169 2.27 8.04 18.90
N GLY A 170 1.30 8.87 19.30
CA GLY A 170 1.53 9.97 20.26
C GLY A 170 1.03 11.33 19.72
N TYR A 171 1.69 12.43 20.11
CA TYR A 171 1.29 13.78 19.70
C TYR A 171 2.22 14.38 18.64
N ARG A 172 1.65 15.24 17.78
CA ARG A 172 2.34 16.06 16.79
C ARG A 172 2.05 17.52 17.06
N ILE A 173 3.10 18.32 17.21
CA ILE A 173 3.04 19.72 17.63
C ILE A 173 3.62 20.56 16.49
N ALA A 174 2.91 21.58 16.03
CA ALA A 174 3.47 22.49 15.04
C ALA A 174 4.48 23.42 15.71
N LYS A 175 5.62 23.67 15.04
CA LYS A 175 6.64 24.59 15.55
C LYS A 175 6.05 25.97 15.86
N GLN A 176 5.15 26.46 14.99
CA GLN A 176 4.45 27.74 15.17
C GLN A 176 3.73 27.82 16.52
N VAL A 177 3.09 26.74 16.97
CA VAL A 177 2.38 26.71 18.27
C VAL A 177 3.36 26.83 19.44
N ILE A 178 4.55 26.23 19.30
CA ILE A 178 5.59 26.32 20.33
C ILE A 178 6.20 27.73 20.35
N ASP A 179 6.43 28.30 19.16
CA ASP A 179 6.92 29.67 19.02
C ASP A 179 5.89 30.69 19.57
N ASP A 180 4.58 30.48 19.33
CA ASP A 180 3.49 31.29 19.87
C ASP A 180 3.41 31.18 21.40
N TYR A 181 3.60 29.97 21.95
CA TYR A 181 3.67 29.73 23.40
C TYR A 181 4.85 30.50 24.04
N LEU A 182 6.04 30.45 23.43
CA LEU A 182 7.22 31.19 23.89
C LEU A 182 7.05 32.71 23.80
N ALA A 183 6.39 33.19 22.74
CA ALA A 183 6.08 34.61 22.59
C ALA A 183 5.08 35.07 23.67
N GLY A 184 4.05 34.28 23.96
CA GLY A 184 3.02 34.59 24.96
C GLY A 184 3.50 34.56 26.41
N ASP A 185 4.48 33.72 26.76
CA ASP A 185 5.10 33.69 28.10
C ASP A 185 5.98 34.93 28.38
N THR A 186 6.37 35.70 27.36
CA THR A 186 7.22 36.90 27.53
C THR A 186 6.42 38.16 27.91
N GLU A 187 5.09 38.15 27.77
CA GLU A 187 4.21 39.31 28.04
C GLU A 187 3.50 39.26 29.41
N ARG A 188 3.90 38.35 30.31
CA ARG A 188 3.41 38.26 31.70
C ARG A 188 4.51 38.49 32.71
#